data_AF-A0A1I8BBY4-F1
#
_entry.id   AF-A0A1I8BBY4-F1
#
_cell.length_a   1.000
_cell.length_b   1.000
_cell.length_c   1.000
_cell.angle_alpha   90.00
_cell.angle_beta   90.00
_cell.angle_gamma   90.00
#
_symmetry.space_group_name_H-M   'P 1'
#
loop_
_entity.id
_entity.type
_entity.pdbx_description
1 polymer ?
#
loop_
_entity_poly.entity_id
_entity_poly.type
_entity_poly.pdbx_seq_one_letter_code
_entity_poly.pdbx_strand_id
1 'polypeptide(L)'
;MSLILPLDAAYTIFSGIYMTGAAVLRIFHSQMTIEQYVSIYYVFMTFPLLHSAITLFIYICFVKRINEKRILKIQPLDSSGQLYFGQLRKQWNTK
;
A
#
# COMPACT_ATOMS: atom_id res chain seq x y z
N MET A 1 -2.38 0.26 11.40
CA MET A 1 -3.44 -0.76 11.21
C MET A 1 -4.54 -0.37 10.22
N SER A 2 -4.95 0.91 10.12
CA SER A 2 -6.11 1.31 9.28
C SER A 2 -6.00 1.03 7.76
N LEU A 3 -4.80 0.87 7.20
CA LEU A 3 -4.63 0.64 5.75
C LEU A 3 -4.84 -0.82 5.31
N ILE A 4 -4.72 -1.79 6.24
CA ILE A 4 -4.72 -3.23 5.91
C ILE A 4 -6.12 -3.70 5.53
N LEU A 5 -7.13 -3.25 6.29
CA LEU A 5 -8.54 -3.60 6.10
C LEU A 5 -9.12 -3.28 4.70
N PRO A 6 -8.95 -2.06 4.15
CA PRO A 6 -9.44 -1.76 2.80
C PRO A 6 -8.65 -2.48 1.70
N LEU A 7 -7.37 -2.79 1.94
CA LEU A 7 -6.55 -3.57 1.02
C LEU A 7 -7.00 -5.03 0.96
N ASP A 8 -7.29 -5.65 2.12
CA ASP A 8 -7.84 -7.01 2.21
C ASP A 8 -9.22 -7.12 1.58
N ALA A 9 -10.09 -6.13 1.81
CA ALA A 9 -11.41 -6.08 1.17
C ALA A 9 -11.29 -5.98 -0.35
N ALA A 10 -10.40 -5.11 -0.85
CA ALA A 10 -10.12 -5.03 -2.28
C ALA A 10 -9.58 -6.35 -2.82
N TYR A 11 -8.62 -6.98 -2.15
CA TYR A 11 -8.06 -8.28 -2.54
C TYR A 11 -9.17 -9.33 -2.69
N THR A 12 -10.05 -9.42 -1.71
CA THR A 12 -11.17 -10.37 -1.70
C THR A 12 -12.10 -10.16 -2.90
N ILE A 13 -12.39 -8.91 -3.26
CA ILE A 13 -13.22 -8.57 -4.43
C ILE A 13 -12.53 -8.99 -5.73
N PHE A 14 -11.28 -8.56 -5.95
CA PHE A 14 -10.55 -8.86 -7.19
C PHE A 14 -10.29 -10.36 -7.37
N SER A 15 -9.91 -11.04 -6.28
CA SER A 15 -9.70 -12.48 -6.26
C SER A 15 -11.02 -13.24 -6.47
N GLY A 16 -12.12 -12.77 -5.85
CA GLY A 16 -13.45 -13.33 -6.03
C GLY A 16 -13.92 -13.26 -7.49
N ILE A 17 -13.70 -12.13 -8.17
CA ILE A 17 -14.02 -11.98 -9.60
C ILE A 17 -13.21 -12.97 -10.44
N TYR A 18 -11.90 -13.08 -10.19
CA TYR A 18 -11.04 -14.04 -10.89
C TYR A 18 -11.50 -15.48 -10.69
N MET A 19 -11.74 -15.90 -9.45
CA MET A 19 -12.15 -17.27 -9.12
C MET A 19 -13.51 -17.60 -9.71
N THR A 20 -14.47 -16.67 -9.64
CA THR A 20 -15.81 -16.85 -10.23
C THR A 20 -15.73 -16.93 -11.75
N GLY A 21 -14.98 -16.02 -12.38
CA GLY A 21 -14.76 -16.03 -13.82
C GLY A 21 -14.10 -17.32 -14.31
N ALA A 22 -13.05 -17.79 -13.61
CA ALA A 22 -12.37 -19.04 -13.92
C ALA A 22 -13.28 -20.27 -13.73
N ALA A 23 -14.12 -20.28 -12.70
CA ALA A 23 -15.09 -21.35 -12.46
C ALA A 23 -16.14 -21.42 -13.59
N VAL A 24 -16.70 -20.27 -13.98
CA VAL A 24 -17.62 -20.17 -15.13
C VAL A 24 -16.92 -20.65 -16.40
N LEU A 25 -15.68 -20.23 -16.65
CA LEU A 25 -14.91 -20.66 -17.83
C LEU A 25 -14.76 -22.18 -17.91
N ARG A 26 -14.48 -22.83 -16.77
CA ARG A 26 -14.36 -24.30 -16.71
C ARG A 26 -15.68 -25.00 -17.01
N ILE A 27 -16.80 -24.45 -16.54
CA ILE A 27 -18.14 -25.04 -16.78
C ILE A 27 -18.48 -24.99 -18.27
N PHE A 28 -18.17 -23.89 -18.94
CA PHE A 28 -18.50 -23.67 -20.36
C PHE A 28 -17.38 -24.07 -21.33
N HIS A 29 -16.26 -24.65 -20.85
CA HIS A 29 -15.11 -25.00 -21.68
C HIS A 29 -15.49 -25.86 -22.89
N SER A 30 -16.41 -26.81 -22.73
CA SER A 30 -16.83 -27.72 -23.82
C SER A 30 -17.56 -27.02 -24.96
N GLN A 31 -18.05 -25.79 -24.74
CA GLN A 31 -18.78 -24.99 -25.73
C GLN A 31 -17.90 -23.93 -26.40
N MET A 32 -16.61 -23.85 -26.03
CA MET A 32 -15.69 -22.82 -26.48
C MET A 32 -14.55 -23.42 -27.32
N THR A 33 -14.05 -22.64 -28.27
CA THR A 33 -12.77 -22.97 -28.90
C THR A 33 -11.63 -22.67 -27.93
N ILE A 34 -10.48 -23.34 -28.12
CA ILE A 34 -9.29 -23.15 -27.28
C ILE A 34 -8.86 -21.67 -27.29
N GLU A 35 -8.91 -21.00 -28.43
CA GLU A 35 -8.54 -19.58 -28.56
C GLU A 35 -9.45 -18.66 -27.74
N GLN A 36 -10.76 -18.92 -27.73
CA GLN A 36 -11.73 -18.17 -26.93
C GLN A 36 -11.50 -18.40 -25.44
N TYR A 37 -11.33 -19.66 -25.03
CA TYR A 37 -11.05 -20.02 -23.65
C TYR A 37 -9.79 -19.32 -23.13
N VAL A 38 -8.69 -19.39 -23.90
CA VAL A 38 -7.42 -18.78 -23.53
C VAL A 38 -7.52 -17.26 -23.47
N SER A 39 -8.18 -16.62 -24.46
CA SER A 39 -8.34 -15.17 -24.49
C SER A 39 -9.12 -14.66 -23.27
N ILE A 40 -10.25 -15.30 -22.94
CA ILE A 40 -11.07 -14.88 -21.80
C ILE A 40 -10.35 -15.17 -20.48
N TYR A 41 -9.63 -16.30 -20.39
CA TYR A 41 -8.81 -16.60 -19.21
C TYR A 41 -7.74 -15.52 -18.97
N TYR A 42 -7.07 -15.05 -20.03
CA TYR A 42 -6.12 -13.95 -19.91
C TYR A 42 -6.76 -12.65 -19.44
N VAL A 43 -7.97 -12.31 -19.90
CA VAL A 43 -8.73 -11.16 -19.39
C VAL A 43 -8.94 -11.27 -17.88
N PHE A 44 -9.38 -12.43 -17.39
CA PHE A 44 -9.56 -12.63 -15.95
C PHE A 44 -8.23 -12.58 -15.16
N MET A 45 -7.12 -13.04 -15.74
CA MET A 45 -5.79 -12.92 -15.13
C MET A 45 -5.29 -11.49 -14.98
N THR A 46 -5.81 -10.52 -15.75
CA THR A 46 -5.42 -9.10 -15.59
C THR A 46 -5.88 -8.50 -14.26
N PHE A 47 -6.98 -8.99 -13.67
CA PHE A 47 -7.54 -8.47 -12.42
C PHE A 47 -6.62 -8.62 -11.20
N PRO A 48 -6.08 -9.82 -10.88
CA PRO A 48 -5.14 -9.97 -9.75
C PRO A 48 -3.83 -9.21 -9.99
N LEU A 49 -3.37 -9.11 -11.24
CA LEU A 49 -2.19 -8.31 -11.59
C LEU A 49 -2.44 -6.81 -11.35
N LEU A 50 -3.59 -6.30 -11.79
CA LEU A 50 -4.01 -4.93 -11.56
C LEU A 50 -4.13 -4.62 -10.06
N HIS A 51 -4.73 -5.53 -9.30
CA HIS A 51 -4.83 -5.40 -7.85
C HIS A 51 -3.45 -5.35 -7.17
N SER A 52 -2.51 -6.20 -7.61
CA SER A 52 -1.13 -6.20 -7.10
C SER A 52 -0.42 -4.88 -7.40
N ALA A 53 -0.59 -4.33 -8.61
CA ALA A 53 -0.03 -3.04 -9.00
C ALA A 53 -0.61 -1.87 -8.19
N ILE A 54 -1.93 -1.84 -7.99
CA ILE A 54 -2.62 -0.84 -7.16
C ILE A 54 -2.13 -0.93 -5.71
N THR A 55 -2.01 -2.13 -5.18
CA THR A 55 -1.52 -2.37 -3.81
C THR A 55 -0.11 -1.86 -3.62
N LEU A 56 0.79 -2.16 -4.57
CA LEU A 56 2.15 -1.67 -4.56
C LEU A 56 2.18 -0.13 -4.59
N PHE A 57 1.38 0.48 -5.46
CA PHE A 57 1.30 1.93 -5.57
C PHE A 57 0.83 2.59 -4.26
N ILE A 58 -0.25 2.07 -3.66
CA ILE A 58 -0.77 2.56 -2.38
C ILE A 58 0.29 2.43 -1.28
N TYR A 59 1.00 1.30 -1.25
CA TYR A 59 2.07 1.06 -0.28
C TYR A 59 3.22 2.06 -0.43
N ILE A 60 3.69 2.31 -1.66
CA ILE A 60 4.72 3.32 -1.95
C ILE A 60 4.27 4.70 -1.48
N CYS A 61 3.03 5.11 -1.80
CA CYS A 61 2.47 6.40 -1.36
C CYS A 61 2.38 6.49 0.17
N PHE A 62 2.02 5.40 0.83
CA PHE A 62 1.92 5.34 2.29
C PHE A 62 3.29 5.47 2.96
N VAL A 63 4.29 4.72 2.48
CA VAL A 63 5.68 4.80 2.99
C VAL A 63 6.25 6.20 2.77
N LYS A 64 6.03 6.81 1.60
CA LYS A 64 6.46 8.18 1.32
C LYS A 64 5.86 9.18 2.31
N ARG A 65 4.54 9.12 2.56
CA ARG A 65 3.86 9.97 3.55
C ARG A 65 4.37 9.78 4.98
N ILE A 66 4.67 8.53 5.38
CA ILE A 66 5.26 8.27 6.70
C ILE A 66 6.65 8.90 6.81
N ASN A 67 7.49 8.74 5.78
CA ASN A 67 8.83 9.33 5.76
C ASN A 67 8.78 10.86 5.81
N GLU A 68 7.87 11.51 5.06
CA GLU A 68 7.68 12.96 5.12
C GLU A 68 7.26 13.43 6.52
N LYS A 69 6.32 12.73 7.17
CA LYS A 69 5.94 13.03 8.57
C LYS A 69 7.07 12.77 9.56
N ARG A 70 7.92 11.77 9.32
CA ARG A 70 9.08 11.47 10.16
C ARG A 70 10.14 12.57 10.04
N ILE A 71 10.39 13.07 8.82
CA ILE A 71 11.31 14.19 8.57
C ILE A 71 10.80 15.47 9.24
N LEU A 72 9.51 15.77 9.14
CA LEU A 72 8.89 16.91 9.85
C LEU A 72 8.95 16.79 11.38
N LYS A 73 8.86 15.57 11.92
CA LYS A 73 9.01 15.31 13.36
C LYS A 73 10.47 15.39 13.84
N ILE A 74 11.44 15.30 12.93
CA ILE A 74 12.88 15.45 13.19
C ILE A 74 13.33 16.89 12.89
N GLN A 75 12.45 17.74 12.35
CA GLN A 75 12.71 19.18 12.31
C GLN A 75 12.95 19.63 13.75
N PRO A 76 14.14 20.18 14.06
CA PRO A 76 14.60 20.30 15.43
C PRO A 76 13.62 21.18 16.19
N LEU A 77 13.20 20.62 17.32
CA LEU A 77 12.59 21.29 18.45
C LEU A 77 12.98 22.76 18.46
N ASP A 78 11.95 23.61 18.43
CA ASP A 78 11.96 25.05 18.59
C ASP A 78 13.23 25.60 19.23
N SER A 79 13.69 26.74 18.73
CA SER A 79 14.72 27.63 19.28
C SER A 79 14.68 27.81 20.82
N SER A 80 13.58 27.49 21.48
CA SER A 80 13.41 27.38 22.93
C SER A 80 14.24 26.26 23.60
N GLY A 81 14.43 25.09 22.94
CA GLY A 81 15.24 23.99 23.48
C GLY A 81 16.73 24.31 23.52
N GLN A 82 17.25 24.97 22.47
CA GLN A 82 18.64 25.44 22.45
C GLN A 82 18.88 26.55 23.48
N LEU A 83 17.89 27.43 23.70
CA LEU A 83 17.93 28.44 24.75
C LEU A 83 17.98 27.80 26.16
N TYR A 84 17.19 26.75 26.40
CA TYR A 84 17.15 26.05 27.69
C TYR A 84 18.49 25.35 28.02
N PHE A 85 19.06 24.61 27.07
CA PHE A 85 20.38 23.99 27.26
C PHE A 85 21.52 25.02 27.31
N GLY A 86 21.39 26.15 26.61
CA GLY A 86 22.32 27.27 26.71
C GLY A 86 22.32 27.92 28.09
N GLN A 87 21.15 28.06 28.73
CA GLN A 87 21.03 28.58 30.09
C GLN A 87 21.62 27.61 31.13
N LEU A 88 21.34 26.31 31.00
CA LEU A 88 21.92 25.28 31.87
C LEU A 88 23.46 25.25 31.80
N ARG A 89 24.04 25.42 30.60
CA ARG A 89 25.50 25.47 30.42
C ARG A 89 26.13 26.71 31.08
N LYS A 90 25.46 27.86 31.04
CA LYS A 90 25.93 29.08 31.71
C LYS A 90 25.90 28.93 33.24
N GLN A 91 24.90 28.24 33.79
CA GLN A 91 24.83 27.96 35.23
C GLN A 91 25.88 26.94 35.70
N TRP A 92 26.25 25.99 34.84
CA TRP A 92 27.30 25.01 35.17
C TRP A 92 28.71 25.60 35.18
N ASN A 93 29.00 26.55 34.29
CA ASN A 93 30.31 27.22 34.20
C ASN A 93 30.50 28.41 35.16
N THR A 94 29.51 28.70 36.01
CA THR A 94 29.60 29.76 37.05
C THR A 94 29.87 29.19 38.45
N LYS A 95 30.25 27.91 38.55
CA LYS A 95 30.94 27.31 39.69
C LYS A 95 32.37 26.97 39.30
#